data_AF-A0A6V8NWK8-F1
#
_entry.id   AF-A0A6V8NWK8-F1
#
_cell.length_a   1.000
_cell.length_b   1.000
_cell.length_c   1.000
_cell.angle_alpha   90.00
_cell.angle_beta   90.00
_cell.angle_gamma   90.00
#
_symmetry.space_group_name_H-M   'P 1'
#
loop_
_entity.id
_entity.type
_entity.pdbx_description
1 polymer ?
#
loop_
_entity_poly.entity_id
_entity_poly.type
_entity_poly.pdbx_seq_one_letter_code
_entity_poly.pdbx_strand_id
1 'polypeptide(L)' 'FKVLVVNLRHVDYKGRHTEAHHLRFRGGVFEGVLAVKDSGLFLNALRQGVGPGKAYGFGLLSLAPRARG' A
#
# COMPACT_ATOMS: atom_id res chain seq x y z
N PHE A 1 -5.16 -4.01 -11.09
CA PHE A 1 -5.30 -5.34 -10.44
C PHE A 1 -6.40 -5.25 -9.39
N LYS A 2 -6.96 -6.39 -8.95
CA LYS A 2 -7.95 -6.44 -7.87
C LYS A 2 -7.38 -7.22 -6.70
N VAL A 3 -7.52 -6.70 -5.49
CA VAL A 3 -7.14 -7.39 -4.26
C VAL A 3 -8.39 -7.98 -3.63
N LEU A 4 -8.37 -9.27 -3.31
CA LEU A 4 -9.28 -9.86 -2.34
C LEU A 4 -8.61 -9.76 -0.98
N VAL A 5 -9.10 -8.82 -0.16
CA VAL A 5 -8.54 -8.52 1.16
C VAL A 5 -8.99 -9.60 2.13
N VAL A 6 -8.03 -10.25 2.79
CA VAL A 6 -8.32 -11.21 3.87
C VAL A 6 -8.08 -10.60 5.25
N ASN A 7 -7.29 -9.53 5.32
CA ASN A 7 -7.09 -8.74 6.54
C ASN A 7 -6.91 -7.25 6.20
N LEU A 8 -7.63 -6.39 6.93
CA LEU A 8 -7.47 -4.94 6.90
C LEU A 8 -7.20 -4.45 8.32
N ARG A 9 -6.04 -3.82 8.52
CA ARG A 9 -5.73 -3.09 9.77
C ARG A 9 -5.66 -1.60 9.49
N HIS A 10 -6.33 -0.80 10.30
CA HIS A 10 -6.19 0.66 10.21
C HIS A 10 -4.95 1.10 10.96
N VAL A 11 -4.21 2.05 10.38
CA VAL A 11 -3.00 2.62 10.97
C VAL A 11 -3.05 4.15 10.89
N ASP A 12 -2.68 4.77 12.00
CA ASP A 12 -2.45 6.21 12.09
C ASP A 12 -0.94 6.47 12.13
N TYR A 13 -0.46 7.29 11.20
CA TYR A 13 0.94 7.73 11.17
C TYR A 13 1.03 9.23 11.44
N LYS A 14 1.96 9.63 12.31
CA LYS A 14 2.27 11.03 12.62
C LYS A 14 3.70 11.33 12.15
N GLY A 15 3.82 12.18 11.14
CA GLY A 15 5.11 12.70 10.69
C GLY A 15 5.41 14.03 11.37
N ARG A 16 6.68 14.25 11.76
CA ARG A 16 7.18 15.59 12.09
C ARG A 16 8.02 16.08 10.93
N HIS A 17 7.60 17.16 10.28
CA HIS A 17 8.40 17.85 9.28
C HIS A 17 8.44 19.32 9.68
N THR A 18 9.50 19.69 10.40
CA THR A 18 9.71 20.96 11.14
C THR A 18 8.74 21.19 12.30
N GLU A 19 9.18 21.92 13.33
CA GLU A 19 8.41 22.24 14.55
C GLU A 19 7.03 22.86 14.29
N ALA A 20 6.78 23.39 13.08
CA ALA A 20 5.56 24.10 12.71
C ALA A 20 4.47 23.24 12.02
N HIS A 21 4.78 22.05 11.50
CA HIS A 21 3.81 21.27 10.71
C HIS A 21 3.72 19.79 11.13
N HIS A 22 2.68 19.49 11.91
CA HIS A 22 2.30 18.11 12.25
C HIS A 22 1.42 17.53 11.15
N LEU A 23 1.96 16.57 10.40
CA LEU A 23 1.20 15.82 9.40
C LEU A 23 0.61 14.55 10.03
N ARG A 24 -0.68 14.32 9.80
CA ARG A 24 -1.39 13.10 10.23
C ARG A 24 -1.90 12.35 9.01
N PHE A 25 -1.60 11.06 8.93
CA PHE A 25 -2.06 10.18 7.87
C PHE A 25 -2.89 9.04 8.46
N ARG A 26 -4.04 8.78 7.85
CA ARG A 26 -4.82 7.57 8.07
C ARG A 26 -4.59 6.63 6.89
N GLY A 27 -4.31 5.37 7.15
CA GLY A 27 -4.30 4.37 6.10
C GLY A 27 -4.69 2.98 6.58
N GLY A 28 -4.65 2.06 5.64
CA GLY A 28 -4.96 0.65 5.85
C GLY A 28 -3.79 -0.22 5.41
N VAL A 29 -3.46 -1.22 6.22
CA VAL A 29 -2.62 -2.35 5.84
C VAL A 29 -3.54 -3.41 5.28
N PHE A 30 -3.43 -3.66 3.98
CA PHE A 30 -4.19 -4.68 3.28
C PHE A 30 -3.32 -5.91 3.05
N GLU A 31 -3.80 -7.07 3.51
CA GLU A 31 -3.15 -8.35 3.27
C GLU A 31 -4.16 -9.26 2.55
N GLY A 32 -3.67 -10.04 1.57
CA GLY A 32 -4.54 -10.94 0.80
C GLY A 32 -3.95 -11.41 -0.52
N VAL A 33 -4.83 -11.99 -1.33
CA VAL A 33 -4.50 -12.49 -2.67
C VAL A 33 -4.99 -11.48 -3.69
N LEU A 34 -4.15 -11.17 -4.67
CA LEU A 34 -4.52 -10.30 -5.78
C LEU A 34 -4.60 -11.07 -7.09
N ALA A 35 -5.46 -10.61 -7.98
CA ALA A 35 -5.51 -11.02 -9.37
C ALA A 35 -5.03 -9.88 -10.26
N VAL A 36 -3.98 -10.12 -11.04
CA VAL A 36 -3.51 -9.20 -12.07
C VAL A 36 -4.51 -9.21 -13.22
N LYS A 37 -5.08 -8.06 -13.53
CA LYS A 37 -6.06 -7.86 -14.62
C LYS A 37 -5.45 -7.18 -15.83
N ASP A 38 -4.44 -6.36 -15.58
CA ASP A 38 -3.63 -5.67 -16.56
C ASP A 38 -2.20 -5.66 -15.99
N SER A 39 -1.25 -6.19 -16.76
CA SER A 39 0.14 -6.34 -16.33
C SER A 39 0.89 -5.00 -16.31
N GLY A 40 0.61 -4.09 -17.25
CA GLY A 40 1.24 -2.78 -17.34
C GLY A 40 0.86 -1.89 -16.15
N LEU A 41 -0.43 -1.79 -15.85
CA LEU A 41 -0.92 -1.06 -14.69
C LEU A 41 -0.43 -1.66 -13.37
N PHE A 42 -0.33 -2.99 -13.30
CA PHE A 42 0.21 -3.67 -12.12
C PHE A 42 1.69 -3.36 -11.90
N LEU A 43 2.52 -3.49 -12.94
CA LEU A 43 3.95 -3.17 -12.85
C LEU A 43 4.18 -1.70 -12.54
N ASN A 44 3.38 -0.80 -13.12
CA ASN A 44 3.45 0.62 -12.80
C ASN A 44 3.13 0.88 -11.33
N ALA A 45 2.04 0.32 -10.81
CA ALA A 45 1.65 0.47 -9.42
C ALA A 45 2.67 -0.15 -8.44
N LEU A 46 3.27 -1.29 -8.80
CA LEU A 46 4.31 -1.94 -8.01
C LEU A 46 5.57 -1.05 -7.90
N ARG A 47 5.95 -0.38 -8.99
CA ARG A 47 7.14 0.49 -9.05
C ARG A 47 6.90 1.85 -8.40
N GLN A 48 5.76 2.46 -8.67
CA GLN A 48 5.46 3.83 -8.25
C GLN A 48 4.85 3.89 -6.86
N GLY A 49 4.31 2.77 -6.35
CA GLY A 49 3.48 2.72 -5.16
C GLY A 49 2.05 3.21 -5.39
N VAL A 50 1.13 2.82 -4.50
CA VAL A 50 -0.31 3.12 -4.61
C VAL A 50 -0.75 4.14 -3.58
N GLY A 51 -1.45 5.18 -4.05
CA GLY A 51 -2.04 6.21 -3.17
C GLY A 51 -1.05 7.28 -2.68
N PRO A 52 -1.50 8.16 -1.77
CA PRO A 52 -0.70 9.25 -1.19
C PRO A 52 0.21 8.75 -0.05
N GLY A 53 1.06 9.64 0.49
CA GLY A 53 1.86 9.35 1.70
C GLY A 53 3.09 8.47 1.48
N LYS A 54 3.56 8.31 0.23
CA LYS A 54 4.67 7.39 -0.12
C LYS A 54 5.98 7.68 0.61
N ALA A 55 6.31 8.95 0.82
CA ALA A 55 7.47 9.37 1.60
C ALA A 55 7.37 9.01 3.11
N TYR A 56 6.19 8.58 3.57
CA TYR A 56 5.87 8.28 4.97
C TYR A 56 5.53 6.80 5.19
N GLY A 57 5.96 5.91 4.28
CA GLY A 57 5.80 4.46 4.41
C GLY A 57 4.49 3.90 3.88
N PHE A 58 3.67 4.69 3.17
CA PHE A 58 2.44 4.20 2.53
C PHE A 58 2.68 3.78 1.08
N GLY A 59 1.78 2.94 0.56
CA GLY A 59 1.69 2.64 -0.87
C GLY A 59 2.69 1.62 -1.40
N LEU A 60 3.56 1.04 -0.57
CA LEU A 60 4.37 -0.10 -0.96
C LEU A 60 3.50 -1.35 -1.15
N LEU A 61 3.71 -2.08 -2.26
CA LEU A 61 3.12 -3.40 -2.47
C LEU A 61 4.20 -4.46 -2.30
N SER A 62 4.08 -5.28 -1.25
CA SER A 62 4.92 -6.46 -1.03
C SER A 62 4.22 -7.69 -1.60
N LEU A 63 4.96 -8.50 -2.34
CA LEU A 63 4.42 -9.65 -3.07
C LEU A 63 5.23 -10.90 -2.81
N ALA A 64 4.55 -12.03 -2.80
CA ALA A 64 5.14 -13.36 -2.89
C ALA A 64 4.32 -14.20 -3.88
N PRO A 65 4.92 -15.19 -4.56
CA PRO A 65 4.15 -16.16 -5.33
C PRO A 65 3.13 -16.85 -4.41
N ARG A 66 1.89 -16.99 -4.87
CA ARG A 66 0.91 -17.84 -4.19
C ARG A 66 1.37 -19.29 -4.37
N ALA A 67 1.58 -20.00 -3.26
CA ALA A 67 1.85 -21.44 -3.31
C ALA A 67 0.75 -22.11 -4.15
N ARG A 68 1.14 -23.02 -5.06
CA ARG A 68 0.17 -23.87 -5.73
C ARG A 68 -0.45 -24.75 -4.65
N GLY A 69 -1.74 -24.56 -4.42
CA GLY A 69 -2.57 -25.53 -3.69
C GLY A 69 -2.89 -26.71 -4.58
#